data_AF-A0A2E3V0E2-F1
#
_entry.id   AF-A0A2E3V0E2-F1
#
_cell.length_a   1.000
_cell.length_b   1.000
_cell.length_c   1.000
_cell.angle_alpha   90.00
_cell.angle_beta   90.00
_cell.angle_gamma   90.00
#
_symmetry.space_group_name_H-M   'P 1'
#
loop_
_entity.id
_entity.type
_entity.pdbx_description
1 polymer ?
#
loop_
_entity_poly.entity_id
_entity_poly.type
_entity_poly.pdbx_seq_one_letter_code
_entity_poly.pdbx_strand_id
1 'polypeptide(L)'
;MAGISVSLSGSTLSVHGGGFASKAKVTVTLGNMTSGEVLGSTDADDNGAFTVDFALDNAPAGVHGVTAMGTGGGAASNAFVVGASSGSSGAVAGDVVR
;
A
#
# COMPACT_ATOMS: atom_id res chain seq x y z
N MET A 1 -14.18 -6.49 0.37
CA MET A 1 -13.54 -5.25 -0.07
C MET A 1 -12.04 -5.50 -0.09
N ALA A 2 -11.36 -5.24 -1.20
CA ALA A 2 -9.91 -5.34 -1.26
C ALA A 2 -9.31 -4.23 -0.39
N GLY A 3 -8.30 -4.55 0.40
CA GLY A 3 -7.61 -3.61 1.27
C GLY A 3 -6.11 -3.85 1.25
N ILE A 4 -5.34 -2.78 1.40
CA ILE A 4 -3.90 -2.86 1.61
C ILE A 4 -3.51 -2.16 2.89
N SER A 5 -2.40 -2.58 3.44
CA SER A 5 -1.73 -2.00 4.60
C SER A 5 -0.27 -1.85 4.24
N VAL A 6 0.29 -0.68 4.51
CA VAL A 6 1.69 -0.36 4.26
C VAL A 6 2.33 0.07 5.56
N SER A 7 3.53 -0.43 5.82
CA SER A 7 4.33 -0.06 6.98
C SER A 7 5.75 0.22 6.54
N LEU A 8 6.40 1.18 7.18
CA LEU A 8 7.77 1.57 6.87
C LEU A 8 8.63 1.50 8.11
N SER A 9 9.72 0.74 8.02
CA SER A 9 10.67 0.51 9.10
C SER A 9 12.07 0.86 8.62
N GLY A 10 12.57 2.02 9.06
CA GLY A 10 13.84 2.57 8.57
C GLY A 10 13.75 2.90 7.08
N SER A 11 14.30 2.02 6.24
CA SER A 11 14.29 2.11 4.77
C SER A 11 13.56 0.94 4.11
N THR A 12 12.89 0.08 4.88
CA THR A 12 12.13 -1.06 4.34
C THR A 12 10.64 -0.78 4.40
N LEU A 13 9.98 -0.82 3.25
CA LEU A 13 8.55 -0.65 3.09
C LEU A 13 7.89 -2.01 2.88
N SER A 14 7.06 -2.43 3.83
CA SER A 14 6.28 -3.66 3.75
C SER A 14 4.86 -3.33 3.31
N VAL A 15 4.42 -3.91 2.20
CA VAL A 15 3.04 -3.85 1.69
C VAL A 15 2.39 -5.20 1.90
N HIS A 16 1.29 -5.21 2.64
CA HIS A 16 0.43 -6.37 2.81
C HIS A 16 -0.94 -6.04 2.26
N GLY A 17 -1.49 -6.89 1.40
CA GLY A 17 -2.83 -6.72 0.83
C GLY A 17 -3.67 -7.98 0.91
N GLY A 18 -4.98 -7.79 1.02
CA GLY A 18 -5.95 -8.89 1.10
C GLY A 18 -7.27 -8.54 0.44
N GLY A 19 -8.00 -9.57 0.00
CA GLY A 19 -9.29 -9.41 -0.70
C GLY A 19 -9.15 -9.21 -2.21
N PHE A 20 -8.02 -9.60 -2.79
CA PHE A 20 -7.81 -9.69 -4.24
C PHE A 20 -8.27 -11.06 -4.77
N ALA A 21 -8.33 -11.22 -6.09
CA ALA A 21 -8.64 -12.52 -6.68
C ALA A 21 -7.45 -13.50 -6.53
N SER A 22 -7.75 -14.78 -6.36
CA SER A 22 -6.75 -15.87 -6.27
C SER A 22 -5.84 -15.87 -7.50
N LYS A 23 -4.51 -15.92 -7.29
CA LYS A 23 -3.51 -15.87 -8.39
C LYS A 23 -3.63 -14.61 -9.28
N ALA A 24 -4.19 -13.52 -8.75
CA ALA A 24 -4.19 -12.25 -9.45
C ALA A 24 -2.83 -11.57 -9.33
N LYS A 25 -2.34 -11.02 -10.43
CA LYS A 25 -1.13 -10.22 -10.42
C LYS A 25 -1.44 -8.85 -9.85
N VAL A 26 -0.76 -8.46 -8.78
CA VAL A 26 -0.91 -7.19 -8.09
C VAL A 26 0.29 -6.31 -8.37
N THR A 27 0.07 -5.20 -9.06
CA THR A 27 1.10 -4.18 -9.33
C THR A 27 1.04 -3.13 -8.23
N VAL A 28 2.18 -2.84 -7.61
CA VAL A 28 2.34 -1.85 -6.55
C VAL A 28 3.06 -0.62 -7.10
N THR A 29 2.40 0.52 -7.02
CA THR A 29 2.90 1.83 -7.48
C THR A 29 3.00 2.78 -6.30
N LEU A 30 4.15 3.44 -6.14
CA LEU A 30 4.40 4.50 -5.17
C LEU A 30 3.99 5.85 -5.77
N GLY A 31 2.94 6.44 -5.21
CA GLY A 31 2.32 7.68 -5.65
C GLY A 31 0.96 7.45 -6.28
N ASN A 32 0.71 8.15 -7.38
CA ASN A 32 -0.53 8.06 -8.16
C ASN A 32 -0.35 7.13 -9.36
N MET A 33 -1.40 6.50 -9.89
CA MET A 33 -1.27 5.64 -11.08
C MET A 33 -0.71 6.39 -12.31
N THR A 34 -0.87 7.71 -12.39
CA THR A 34 -0.45 8.52 -13.54
C THR A 34 0.95 9.11 -13.42
N SER A 35 1.49 9.24 -12.20
CA SER A 35 2.77 9.93 -11.95
C SER A 35 3.62 9.27 -10.87
N GLY A 36 3.21 8.10 -10.41
CA GLY A 36 3.90 7.31 -9.40
C GLY A 36 4.89 6.34 -10.03
N GLU A 37 5.91 6.00 -9.26
CA GLU A 37 6.92 5.02 -9.63
C GLU A 37 6.40 3.61 -9.35
N VAL A 38 6.53 2.69 -10.29
CA VAL A 38 6.19 1.29 -10.05
C VAL A 38 7.29 0.67 -9.19
N LEU A 39 6.97 0.34 -7.94
CA LEU A 39 7.89 -0.37 -7.04
C LEU A 39 8.12 -1.79 -7.52
N GLY A 40 7.04 -2.44 -7.98
CA GLY A 40 7.10 -3.79 -8.49
C GLY A 40 5.72 -4.41 -8.62
N SER A 41 5.69 -5.72 -8.85
CA SER A 41 4.46 -6.50 -8.87
C SER A 41 4.67 -7.80 -8.12
N THR A 42 3.64 -8.25 -7.43
CA THR A 42 3.60 -9.53 -6.72
C THR A 42 2.32 -10.27 -7.10
N ASP A 43 2.30 -11.58 -6.92
CA ASP A 43 1.13 -12.40 -7.23
C ASP A 43 0.37 -12.68 -5.93
N ALA A 44 -0.95 -12.48 -5.95
CA ALA A 44 -1.81 -12.84 -4.83
C ALA A 44 -1.89 -14.36 -4.70
N ASP A 45 -1.88 -14.83 -3.45
CA ASP A 45 -1.98 -16.24 -3.12
C ASP A 45 -3.38 -16.80 -3.45
N ASP A 46 -3.61 -18.09 -3.22
CA ASP A 46 -4.90 -18.74 -3.50
C ASP A 46 -6.04 -18.08 -2.69
N ASN A 47 -5.69 -17.51 -1.54
CA ASN A 47 -6.59 -16.79 -0.64
C ASN A 47 -6.77 -15.31 -1.00
N GLY A 48 -6.16 -14.81 -2.08
CA GLY A 48 -6.28 -13.41 -2.50
C GLY A 48 -5.50 -12.42 -1.62
N ALA A 49 -4.50 -12.92 -0.90
CA ALA A 49 -3.61 -12.15 -0.05
C ALA A 49 -2.20 -12.08 -0.64
N PHE A 50 -1.47 -11.00 -0.40
CA PHE A 50 -0.09 -10.86 -0.81
C PHE A 50 0.71 -10.07 0.23
N THR A 51 2.00 -10.36 0.31
CA THR A 51 2.96 -9.58 1.10
C THR A 51 4.20 -9.34 0.27
N VAL A 52 4.68 -8.12 0.25
CA VAL A 52 5.92 -7.76 -0.44
C VAL A 52 6.63 -6.66 0.32
N ASP A 53 7.94 -6.81 0.45
CA ASP A 53 8.84 -5.82 1.03
C ASP A 53 9.69 -5.17 -0.07
N PHE A 54 9.83 -3.85 0.04
CA PHE A 54 10.60 -3.02 -0.87
C PHE A 54 11.64 -2.23 -0.06
N ALA A 55 12.90 -2.26 -0.49
CA ALA A 55 13.94 -1.40 0.07
C ALA A 55 13.91 -0.03 -0.61
N LEU A 56 13.58 1.01 0.15
CA LEU A 56 13.62 2.41 -0.28
C LEU A 56 14.97 3.02 0.12
N ASP A 57 15.95 2.88 -0.76
CA ASP A 57 17.31 3.40 -0.53
C ASP A 57 17.34 4.94 -0.53
N ASN A 58 16.47 5.59 -1.32
CA ASN A 58 16.34 7.05 -1.40
C ASN A 58 14.87 7.48 -1.52
N ALA A 59 14.06 7.19 -0.50
CA ALA A 59 12.73 7.80 -0.40
C ALA A 59 12.86 9.22 0.17
N PRO A 60 12.43 10.28 -0.55
CA PRO A 60 12.37 11.60 0.06
C PRO A 60 11.38 11.57 1.23
N ALA A 61 11.72 12.20 2.35
CA ALA A 61 10.80 12.33 3.47
C ALA A 61 9.54 13.09 3.03
N GLY A 62 8.36 12.53 3.27
CA GLY A 62 7.09 13.05 2.78
C GLY A 62 5.94 12.06 2.87
N VAL A 63 4.74 12.50 2.49
CA VAL A 63 3.57 11.64 2.37
C VAL A 63 3.61 10.96 1.01
N HIS A 64 3.66 9.62 1.01
CA HIS A 64 3.67 8.81 -0.19
C HIS A 64 2.41 7.95 -0.24
N GLY A 65 1.72 8.00 -1.38
CA GLY A 65 0.65 7.05 -1.68
C GLY A 65 1.24 5.71 -2.10
N VAL A 66 0.58 4.60 -1.80
CA VAL A 66 0.79 3.31 -2.44
C VAL A 66 -0.53 2.90 -3.05
N THR A 67 -0.49 2.53 -4.32
CA THR A 67 -1.64 1.97 -5.01
C THR A 67 -1.30 0.56 -5.46
N ALA A 68 -2.11 -0.40 -5.04
CA ALA A 68 -2.03 -1.79 -5.46
C ALA A 68 -3.19 -2.09 -6.42
N MET A 69 -2.87 -2.56 -7.63
CA MET A 69 -3.86 -2.92 -8.65
C MET A 69 -3.74 -4.38 -9.03
N GLY A 70 -4.80 -5.15 -8.77
CA GLY A 70 -4.94 -6.53 -9.19
C GLY A 70 -5.56 -6.64 -10.58
N THR A 71 -5.05 -7.57 -11.39
CA THR A 71 -5.59 -7.89 -12.73
C THR A 71 -7.06 -8.34 -12.73
N GLY A 72 -7.58 -8.81 -11.60
CA GLY A 72 -8.97 -9.24 -11.42
C GLY A 72 -9.98 -8.14 -11.04
N GLY A 73 -9.58 -6.86 -11.08
CA GLY A 73 -10.48 -5.73 -10.76
C GLY A 73 -10.50 -5.30 -9.29
N GLY A 74 -9.55 -5.79 -8.47
CA GLY A 74 -9.32 -5.28 -7.12
C GLY A 74 -8.29 -4.16 -7.16
N ALA A 75 -8.65 -2.96 -6.75
CA ALA A 75 -7.71 -1.87 -6.52
C ALA A 75 -7.82 -1.43 -5.07
N ALA A 76 -6.67 -1.23 -4.43
CA ALA A 76 -6.60 -0.70 -3.08
C ALA A 76 -5.49 0.34 -3.01
N SER A 77 -5.73 1.42 -2.30
CA SER A 77 -4.74 2.47 -2.10
C SER A 77 -4.62 2.78 -0.62
N ASN A 78 -3.39 3.05 -0.21
CA ASN A 78 -3.06 3.51 1.13
C ASN A 78 -2.08 4.67 1.01
N ALA A 79 -1.92 5.43 2.09
CA ALA A 79 -0.87 6.41 2.21
C ALA A 79 -0.04 6.12 3.46
N PHE A 80 1.24 6.46 3.40
CA PHE A 80 2.16 6.39 4.52
C PHE A 80 3.07 7.63 4.50
N VAL A 81 3.68 7.91 5.65
CA VAL A 81 4.59 9.05 5.79
C VAL A 81 6.01 8.53 5.99
N VAL A 82 6.93 8.95 5.12
CA VAL A 82 8.37 8.76 5.28
C VAL A 82 8.88 9.94 6.08
N GLY A 83 9.12 9.76 7.36
CA GLY A 83 9.54 10.83 8.25
C GLY A 83 9.43 10.33 9.67
N ALA A 84 10.43 10.66 10.50
CA ALA A 84 10.59 10.19 11.87
C ALA A 84 9.26 9.83 12.56
N SER A 85 9.11 8.53 12.87
CA SER A 85 8.03 7.89 13.64
C SER A 85 6.85 8.78 14.04
N SER A 86 5.75 8.72 13.30
CA SER A 86 4.39 8.92 13.83
C SER A 86 3.43 8.31 12.81
N GLY A 87 2.94 7.09 12.95
CA GLY A 87 2.14 6.68 14.10
C GLY A 87 0.83 7.46 14.13
N SER A 88 -0.02 7.34 13.09
CA SER A 88 -1.50 7.34 13.18
C SER A 88 -2.13 7.48 11.79
N SER A 89 -2.53 6.37 11.18
CA SER A 89 -3.77 6.38 10.38
C SER A 89 -4.92 6.10 11.35
N GLY A 90 -5.19 7.09 12.20
CA GLY A 90 -6.43 7.15 12.96
C GLY A 90 -7.56 7.05 11.96
N ALA A 91 -8.49 6.13 12.23
CA ALA A 91 -9.76 6.04 11.55
C ALA A 91 -10.35 7.44 11.34
N VAL A 92 -11.12 7.61 10.27
CA VAL A 92 -12.14 8.66 10.23
C VAL A 92 -13.19 8.35 11.32
N ALA A 93 -12.82 8.60 12.57
CA ALA A 93 -13.75 8.88 13.64
C ALA A 93 -14.23 10.31 13.37
N GLY A 94 -15.10 10.40 12.36
CA GLY A 94 -16.02 11.51 12.18
C GLY A 94 -17.30 11.18 12.95
N ASP A 95 -17.15 10.93 14.25
CA ASP A 95 -18.16 11.20 15.25
C ASP A 95 -18.67 12.64 15.05
N VAL A 96 -19.93 12.75 14.65
CA VAL A 96 -20.64 14.03 14.67
C VAL A 96 -20.88 14.39 16.14
N VAL A 97 -20.02 15.24 16.70
CA VAL A 97 -20.32 15.90 17.97
C VAL A 97 -21.19 17.12 17.71
N ARG A 98 -22.51 16.91 17.86
CA ARG A 98 -23.54 17.76 18.49
C ARG A 98 -24.92 17.38 17.99
#